data_AF-A0A850QWB1-F1
#
_entry.id   AF-A0A850QWB1-F1
#
_cell.length_a   1.000
_cell.length_b   1.000
_cell.length_c   1.000
_cell.angle_alpha   90.00
_cell.angle_beta   90.00
_cell.angle_gamma   90.00
#
_symmetry.space_group_name_H-M   'P 1'
#
loop_
_entity.id
_entity.type
_entity.pdbx_description
1 polymer ?
#
loop_
_entity_poly.entity_id
_entity_poly.type
_entity_poly.pdbx_seq_one_letter_code
_entity_poly.pdbx_strand_id
1 'polypeptide(L)'
;GNEDVGQMSAWYIMSALGFYQVTPGLPSYTIGKPLFDKVVMDIDGGQFTITAENNSPENIYIESVTINGKPLDANLSFDHREIRPGGQLHFVMTDRPVKS
;
A
#
# COMPACT_ATOMS: atom_id res chain seq x y z
N GLY A 1 -17.53 12.84 -17.29
CA GLY A 1 -17.96 11.66 -18.08
C GLY A 1 -18.27 10.55 -17.10
N ASN A 2 -19.42 9.88 -17.29
CA ASN A 2 -19.98 8.72 -16.54
C ASN A 2 -18.88 7.81 -15.94
N GLU A 3 -18.75 7.56 -14.64
CA GLU A 3 -19.63 6.91 -13.63
C GLU A 3 -19.92 5.42 -13.89
N ASP A 4 -18.87 4.59 -13.75
CA ASP A 4 -18.95 3.14 -13.56
C ASP A 4 -18.60 2.80 -12.10
N VAL A 5 -19.61 2.88 -11.22
CA VAL A 5 -19.75 2.11 -9.96
C VAL A 5 -18.49 2.01 -9.07
N GLY A 6 -17.74 3.09 -8.88
CA GLY A 6 -16.64 3.19 -7.90
C GLY A 6 -15.38 2.37 -8.17
N GLN A 7 -15.33 1.56 -9.24
CA GLN A 7 -14.18 0.69 -9.56
C GLN A 7 -12.94 1.47 -10.04
N MET A 8 -13.13 2.54 -10.83
CA MET A 8 -12.03 3.40 -11.25
C MET A 8 -11.49 4.28 -10.12
N SER A 9 -12.36 4.70 -9.19
CA SER A 9 -11.98 5.44 -7.98
C SER A 9 -11.17 4.58 -7.04
N ALA A 10 -11.55 3.31 -6.87
CA ALA A 10 -10.81 2.34 -6.08
C ALA A 10 -9.42 2.05 -6.67
N TRP A 11 -9.28 1.94 -7.99
CA TRP A 11 -7.98 1.75 -8.65
C TRP A 11 -7.04 2.93 -8.40
N TYR A 12 -7.54 4.17 -8.57
CA TYR A 12 -6.74 5.37 -8.34
C TYR A 12 -6.37 5.56 -6.87
N ILE A 13 -7.31 5.31 -5.95
CA ILE A 13 -7.05 5.34 -4.51
C ILE A 13 -6.02 4.26 -4.16
N MET A 14 -6.18 3.01 -4.61
CA MET A 14 -5.25 1.91 -4.32
C MET A 14 -3.85 2.17 -4.88
N SER A 15 -3.73 2.66 -6.12
CA SER A 15 -2.43 3.09 -6.67
C SER A 15 -1.82 4.25 -5.88
N ALA A 16 -2.65 5.17 -5.36
CA ALA A 16 -2.17 6.26 -4.51
C ALA A 16 -1.75 5.81 -3.11
N LEU A 17 -2.37 4.73 -2.60
CA LEU A 17 -2.04 4.05 -1.34
C LEU A 17 -0.79 3.17 -1.43
N GLY A 18 -0.23 2.98 -2.63
CA GLY A 18 0.97 2.17 -2.83
C GLY A 18 0.72 0.67 -2.77
N PHE A 19 -0.50 0.17 -2.96
CA PHE A 19 -0.74 -1.27 -3.12
C PHE A 19 -1.99 -1.55 -3.94
N TYR A 20 -2.02 -2.69 -4.63
CA TYR A 20 -3.08 -3.05 -5.56
C TYR A 20 -3.55 -4.50 -5.39
N GLN A 21 -4.85 -4.76 -5.58
CA GLN A 21 -5.38 -6.12 -5.68
C GLN A 21 -5.20 -6.63 -7.10
N VAL A 22 -4.13 -7.40 -7.33
CA VAL A 22 -3.79 -7.91 -8.67
C VAL A 22 -4.81 -8.95 -9.15
N THR A 23 -5.50 -9.67 -8.25
CA THR A 23 -6.43 -10.73 -8.64
C THR A 23 -7.75 -10.67 -7.85
N PRO A 24 -8.88 -10.34 -8.49
CA PRO A 24 -10.19 -10.41 -7.85
C PRO A 24 -10.47 -11.84 -7.35
N GLY A 25 -10.76 -12.00 -6.06
CA GLY A 25 -11.03 -13.30 -5.44
C GLY A 25 -9.88 -13.93 -4.65
N LEU A 26 -8.67 -13.39 -4.75
CA LEU A 26 -7.57 -13.68 -3.82
C LEU A 26 -7.44 -12.52 -2.81
N PRO A 27 -7.47 -12.78 -1.49
CA PRO A 27 -7.35 -11.74 -0.47
C PRO A 27 -5.90 -11.26 -0.30
N SER A 28 -5.14 -11.13 -1.39
CA SER A 28 -3.74 -10.69 -1.38
C SER A 28 -3.61 -9.35 -2.09
N TYR A 29 -2.82 -8.45 -1.50
CA TYR A 29 -2.49 -7.14 -2.04
C TYR A 29 -1.00 -7.13 -2.38
N THR A 30 -0.64 -6.64 -3.56
CA THR A 30 0.75 -6.44 -3.98
C THR A 30 1.14 -4.99 -3.81
N ILE A 31 2.34 -4.75 -3.32
CA ILE A 31 2.86 -3.39 -3.11
C ILE A 31 3.29 -2.72 -4.42
N GLY A 32 2.97 -1.43 -4.54
CA GLY A 32 3.50 -0.49 -5.52
C GLY A 32 4.07 0.77 -4.85
N LYS A 33 4.34 1.83 -5.62
CA LYS A 33 4.87 3.10 -5.07
C LYS A 33 3.76 3.93 -4.41
N PRO A 34 3.88 4.35 -3.15
CA PRO A 34 2.92 5.28 -2.54
C PRO A 34 3.03 6.68 -3.19
N LEU A 35 1.89 7.33 -3.42
CA LEU A 35 1.87 8.72 -3.92
C LEU A 35 1.86 9.75 -2.80
N PHE A 36 1.36 9.39 -1.63
CA PHE A 36 1.23 10.27 -0.47
C PHE A 36 2.10 9.81 0.68
N ASP A 37 2.65 10.77 1.44
CA ASP A 37 3.48 10.49 2.62
C ASP A 37 2.68 9.85 3.75
N LYS A 38 1.38 10.18 3.85
CA LYS A 38 0.49 9.62 4.84
C LYS A 38 -0.93 9.53 4.30
N VAL A 39 -1.54 8.36 4.46
CA VAL A 39 -2.99 8.17 4.30
C VAL A 39 -3.53 7.50 5.55
N VAL A 40 -4.71 7.94 5.97
CA VAL A 40 -5.41 7.41 7.13
C VAL A 40 -6.79 6.97 6.68
N MET A 41 -7.15 5.73 6.97
CA MET A 41 -8.44 5.15 6.63
C MET A 41 -9.11 4.64 7.89
N ASP A 42 -10.36 5.05 8.10
CA ASP A 42 -11.19 4.49 9.15
C ASP A 42 -11.94 3.28 8.58
N ILE A 43 -11.77 2.12 9.24
CA ILE A 43 -12.39 0.85 8.88
C ILE A 43 -13.10 0.26 10.12
N ASP A 44 -13.95 -0.75 9.91
CA ASP A 44 -14.75 -1.33 11.00
C ASP A 44 -13.92 -1.82 12.21
N GLY A 45 -12.68 -2.28 11.97
CA GLY A 45 -11.78 -2.76 13.03
C GLY A 45 -10.92 -1.67 13.68
N GLY A 46 -10.96 -0.43 13.21
CA GLY A 46 -10.14 0.67 13.73
C GLY A 46 -9.55 1.53 12.62
N GLN A 47 -8.44 2.20 12.90
CA GLN A 47 -7.76 3.03 11.91
C GLN A 47 -6.62 2.25 11.24
N PHE A 48 -6.58 2.26 9.91
CA PHE A 48 -5.45 1.75 9.13
C PHE A 48 -4.68 2.92 8.52
N THR A 49 -3.39 3.02 8.84
CA THR A 49 -2.54 4.11 8.39
C THR A 49 -1.51 3.60 7.40
N ILE A 50 -1.34 4.31 6.29
CA ILE A 50 -0.24 4.12 5.37
C ILE A 50 0.71 5.29 5.54
N THR A 51 2.00 5.01 5.69
CA THR A 51 3.05 6.03 5.81
C THR A 51 4.19 5.72 4.86
N ALA A 52 4.75 6.74 4.23
CA ALA A 52 5.94 6.62 3.39
C ALA A 52 7.02 7.61 3.83
N GLU A 53 8.16 7.06 4.27
CA GLU A 53 9.37 7.83 4.54
C GLU A 53 10.15 8.05 3.25
N ASN A 54 10.78 9.22 3.16
CA ASN A 54 11.59 9.61 2.01
C ASN A 54 10.82 9.65 0.68
N ASN A 55 9.49 9.78 0.69
CA ASN A 55 8.71 9.82 -0.54
C ASN A 55 8.98 11.12 -1.32
N SER A 56 9.74 11.01 -2.41
CA SER A 56 10.11 12.15 -3.26
C SER A 56 10.15 11.76 -4.74
N PRO A 57 10.26 12.74 -5.64
CA PRO A 57 10.51 12.48 -7.06
C PRO A 57 11.80 11.71 -7.33
N GLU A 58 12.83 11.86 -6.49
CA GLU A 58 14.12 11.19 -6.59
C GLU A 58 14.07 9.76 -6.01
N ASN A 59 13.35 9.59 -4.90
CA ASN A 59 13.23 8.30 -4.19
C ASN A 59 12.10 7.46 -4.78
N ILE A 60 12.40 6.80 -5.90
CA ILE A 60 11.42 6.03 -6.67
C ILE A 60 11.37 4.55 -6.31
N TYR A 61 12.35 4.03 -5.57
CA TYR A 61 12.43 2.62 -5.19
C TYR A 61 11.95 2.41 -3.76
N ILE A 62 11.42 1.22 -3.49
CA ILE A 62 11.06 0.77 -2.16
C ILE A 62 12.28 0.11 -1.53
N GLU A 63 12.74 0.67 -0.41
CA GLU A 63 13.81 0.08 0.39
C GLU A 63 13.29 -1.03 1.29
N SER A 64 12.19 -0.75 2.00
CA SER A 64 11.53 -1.74 2.85
C SER A 64 10.04 -1.41 3.00
N VAL A 65 9.26 -2.45 3.31
CA VAL A 65 7.85 -2.33 3.64
C VAL A 65 7.54 -3.22 4.82
N THR A 66 6.81 -2.68 5.78
CA THR A 66 6.29 -3.46 6.91
C THR A 66 4.79 -3.32 7.02
N ILE A 67 4.12 -4.42 7.37
CA ILE A 67 2.71 -4.42 7.77
C ILE A 67 2.64 -4.75 9.26
N ASN A 68 2.02 -3.87 10.03
CA ASN A 68 1.89 -4.01 11.49
C ASN A 68 3.25 -4.29 12.18
N GLY A 69 4.31 -3.62 11.71
CA GLY A 69 5.68 -3.77 12.20
C GLY A 69 6.43 -5.02 11.73
N LYS A 70 5.84 -5.86 10.88
CA LYS A 70 6.48 -7.06 10.32
C LYS A 70 6.89 -6.83 8.87
N PRO A 71 8.12 -7.19 8.47
CA PRO A 71 8.52 -7.12 7.06
C PRO A 71 7.59 -7.94 6.17
N LEU A 72 7.31 -7.42 4.98
CA LEU A 72 6.62 -8.20 3.95
C LEU A 72 7.52 -9.31 3.40
N ASP A 73 6.89 -10.32 2.80
CA ASP A 73 7.59 -11.41 2.13
C ASP A 73 8.28 -10.95 0.83
N ALA A 74 9.08 -11.83 0.24
CA ALA A 74 9.81 -11.54 -0.99
C ALA A 74 8.88 -11.22 -2.20
N ASN A 75 7.59 -11.56 -2.10
CA ASN A 75 6.59 -11.24 -3.12
C ASN A 75 6.00 -9.84 -2.93
N LEU A 76 6.44 -9.09 -1.90
CA LEU A 76 5.90 -7.80 -1.51
C LEU A 76 4.38 -7.83 -1.44
N SER A 77 3.86 -8.82 -0.71
CA SER A 77 2.43 -9.04 -0.61
C SER A 77 1.96 -9.22 0.83
N PHE A 78 0.69 -8.89 1.07
CA PHE A 78 0.05 -9.13 2.37
C PHE A 78 -1.41 -9.54 2.21
N ASP A 79 -1.93 -10.24 3.22
CA ASP A 79 -3.30 -10.75 3.25
C ASP A 79 -4.27 -9.70 3.80
N HIS A 80 -5.50 -9.67 3.28
CA HIS A 80 -6.57 -8.79 3.76
C HIS A 80 -6.82 -8.85 5.27
N ARG A 81 -6.57 -10.00 5.90
CA ARG A 81 -6.68 -10.17 7.36
C ARG A 81 -5.74 -9.26 8.15
N GLU A 82 -4.62 -8.83 7.55
CA GLU A 82 -3.67 -7.92 8.17
C GLU A 82 -4.20 -6.47 8.25
N ILE A 83 -5.15 -6.08 7.37
CA ILE A 83 -5.79 -4.76 7.40
C ILE A 83 -7.00 -4.74 8.32
N ARG A 84 -7.81 -5.82 8.34
CA ARG A 84 -9.11 -5.84 9.04
C ARG A 84 -9.12 -5.29 10.47
N PRO A 85 -8.14 -5.57 11.35
CA PRO A 85 -8.13 -5.03 12.71
C PRO A 85 -7.62 -3.58 12.82
N GLY A 86 -7.42 -2.88 11.69
CA GLY A 86 -6.67 -1.63 11.63
C GLY A 86 -5.17 -1.88 11.55
N GLY A 87 -4.37 -0.86 11.89
CA GLY A 87 -2.92 -0.97 11.98
C GLY A 87 -2.18 -0.08 11.00
N GLN A 88 -1.04 -0.55 10.49
CA GLN A 88 -0.15 0.27 9.70
C GLN A 88 0.54 -0.49 8.55
N LEU A 89 0.61 0.15 7.38
CA LEU A 89 1.53 -0.18 6.31
C LEU A 89 2.58 0.93 6.21
N HIS A 90 3.85 0.58 6.40
CA HIS A 90 4.93 1.55 6.46
C HIS A 90 5.97 1.27 5.37
N PHE A 91 6.23 2.28 4.54
CA PHE A 91 7.18 2.27 3.44
C PHE A 91 8.40 3.11 3.80
N VAL A 92 9.57 2.62 3.42
CA VAL A 92 10.80 3.41 3.34
C VAL A 92 11.21 3.48 1.87
N MET A 93 11.32 4.68 1.32
CA MET A 93 11.67 4.92 -0.08
C MET A 93 13.16 5.28 -0.22
N THR A 94 13.74 4.99 -1.38
CA THR A 94 15.15 5.25 -1.70
C THR A 94 15.36 5.57 -3.19
N ASP A 95 16.46 6.26 -3.50
CA ASP A 95 16.91 6.58 -4.87
C ASP A 95 17.74 5.45 -5.50
N ARG A 96 18.04 4.40 -4.73
CA ARG A 96 18.84 3.26 -5.17
C ARG A 96 17.96 2.03 -5.48
N PRO A 97 18.21 1.32 -6.58
CA PRO A 97 17.55 0.04 -6.81
C PRO A 97 17.90 -0.93 -5.68
N VAL A 98 16.88 -1.44 -4.99
CA VAL A 98 17.06 -2.52 -4.03
C VAL A 98 17.01 -3.84 -4.80
N LYS A 99 18.08 -4.62 -4.71
CA LYS A 99 18.13 -5.95 -5.31
C LYS A 99 17.26 -6.90 -4.47
N SER A 100 16.24 -7.46 -5.12
CA SER A 100 15.49 -8.63 -4.65
C SER A 100 16.38 -9.86 -4.58
#